data_AF-A0A967HMQ3-F1
#
_entry.id   AF-A0A967HMQ3-F1
#
_cell.length_a   1.000
_cell.length_b   1.000
_cell.length_c   1.000
_cell.angle_alpha   90.00
_cell.angle_beta   90.00
_cell.angle_gamma   90.00
#
_symmetry.space_group_name_H-M   'P 1'
#
loop_
_entity.id
_entity.type
_entity.pdbx_description
1 polymer ?
#
loop_
_entity_poly.entity_id
_entity_poly.type
_entity_poly.pdbx_seq_one_letter_code
_entity_poly.pdbx_strand_id
1 'polypeptide(L)'
;MADANPKVMDMIRAELKKNPDVSNADLFEKAKTIDKSVGKLSPRQFNAKYPLQVKRGMKPRKRKSGTRKTAAKTRSRPAAGNSRDNVRAVLLDLAKDVANAQGKGDVVDVIAGIDR
;
A
#
# COMPACT_ATOMS: atom_id res chain seq x y z
N MET A 1 -10.56 24.39 3.54
CA MET A 1 -11.03 22.98 3.54
C MET A 1 -12.24 22.94 4.43
N ALA A 2 -13.40 22.46 3.99
CA ALA A 2 -14.58 22.45 4.86
C ALA A 2 -14.41 21.33 5.89
N ASP A 3 -13.95 21.72 7.08
CA ASP A 3 -13.73 20.88 8.26
C ASP A 3 -14.97 20.02 8.52
N ALA A 4 -14.76 18.71 8.64
CA ALA A 4 -15.85 17.79 8.90
C ALA A 4 -16.44 18.08 10.28
N ASN A 5 -17.76 18.28 10.36
CA ASN A 5 -18.42 18.54 11.64
C ASN A 5 -18.28 17.29 12.55
N PRO A 6 -17.63 17.41 13.73
CA PRO A 6 -17.37 16.27 14.60
C PRO A 6 -18.66 15.59 15.09
N LYS A 7 -19.74 16.36 15.30
CA LYS A 7 -21.03 15.82 15.76
C LYS A 7 -21.66 14.87 14.74
N VAL A 8 -21.57 15.20 13.45
CA VAL A 8 -22.08 14.36 12.36
C VAL A 8 -21.23 13.09 12.22
N MET A 9 -19.90 13.22 12.36
CA MET A 9 -18.96 12.08 12.40
C MET A 9 -19.30 11.08 13.50
N ASP A 10 -19.54 11.55 14.73
CA ASP A 10 -19.79 10.69 15.88
C ASP A 10 -21.14 9.96 15.78
N MET A 11 -22.18 10.64 15.27
CA MET A 11 -23.47 10.01 14.97
C MET A 11 -23.29 8.88 13.94
N ILE A 12 -22.64 9.17 12.81
CA ILE A 12 -22.41 8.17 11.76
C ILE A 12 -21.56 7.01 12.26
N ARG A 13 -20.58 7.27 13.15
CA ARG A 13 -19.80 6.21 13.80
C ARG A 13 -20.68 5.31 14.67
N ALA A 14 -21.58 5.88 15.46
CA ALA A 14 -22.51 5.11 16.28
C ALA A 14 -23.46 4.26 15.43
N GLU A 15 -23.96 4.80 14.32
CA GLU A 15 -24.87 4.09 13.41
C GLU A 15 -24.16 2.97 12.65
N LEU A 16 -22.98 3.24 12.09
CA LEU A 16 -22.18 2.24 11.39
C LEU A 16 -21.64 1.14 12.32
N LYS A 17 -21.48 1.43 13.63
CA LYS A 17 -21.10 0.42 14.62
C LYS A 17 -22.24 -0.52 14.96
N LYS A 18 -23.49 -0.02 14.98
CA LYS A 18 -24.68 -0.83 15.20
C LYS A 18 -25.01 -1.65 13.96
N ASN A 19 -25.03 -0.99 12.80
CA ASN A 19 -25.42 -1.57 11.52
C ASN A 19 -24.40 -1.16 10.44
N PRO A 20 -23.47 -2.03 10.03
CA PRO A 20 -22.43 -1.68 9.05
C PRO A 20 -22.95 -1.44 7.62
N ASP A 21 -24.14 -1.96 7.31
CA ASP A 21 -24.77 -1.98 5.99
C ASP A 21 -25.89 -0.94 5.81
N VAL A 22 -26.03 0.03 6.72
CA VAL A 22 -27.01 1.11 6.59
C VAL A 22 -26.82 1.86 5.27
N SER A 23 -27.93 2.18 4.61
CA SER A 23 -27.93 2.92 3.35
C SER A 23 -27.35 4.32 3.55
N ASN A 24 -26.59 4.79 2.56
CA ASN A 24 -26.05 6.15 2.57
C ASN A 24 -27.18 7.21 2.53
N ALA A 25 -28.36 6.86 2.01
CA ALA A 25 -29.53 7.74 2.01
C ALA A 25 -30.02 8.01 3.44
N ASP A 26 -30.17 6.96 4.25
CA ASP A 26 -30.64 7.06 5.63
C ASP A 26 -29.65 7.86 6.51
N LEU A 27 -28.35 7.61 6.33
CA LEU A 27 -27.30 8.37 7.01
C LEU A 27 -27.34 9.86 6.62
N PHE A 28 -27.68 10.17 5.37
CA PHE A 28 -27.74 11.54 4.88
C PHE A 28 -28.94 12.31 5.43
N GLU A 29 -30.10 11.67 5.53
CA GLU A 29 -31.28 12.28 6.14
C GLU A 29 -31.07 12.59 7.62
N LYS A 30 -30.48 11.66 8.37
CA LYS A 30 -30.13 11.89 9.77
C LYS A 30 -29.01 12.91 9.95
N ALA A 31 -28.10 13.02 9.01
CA ALA A 31 -27.06 14.04 9.07
C ALA A 31 -27.63 15.45 8.79
N LYS A 32 -28.65 15.58 7.93
CA LYS A 32 -29.32 16.86 7.65
C LYS A 32 -30.01 17.45 8.87
N THR A 33 -30.56 16.62 9.76
CA THR A 33 -31.25 17.10 10.96
C THR A 33 -30.27 17.69 11.98
N ILE A 34 -29.04 17.17 12.04
CA ILE A 34 -27.97 17.66 12.91
C ILE A 34 -27.31 18.91 12.31
N ASP A 35 -27.02 18.88 11.01
CA ASP A 35 -26.33 19.96 10.33
C ASP A 35 -26.92 20.21 8.94
N LYS A 36 -27.60 21.36 8.81
CA LYS A 36 -28.21 21.81 7.56
C LYS A 36 -27.18 22.03 6.45
N SER A 37 -25.90 22.27 6.79
CA SER A 37 -24.82 22.41 5.81
C SER A 37 -24.52 21.10 5.07
N VAL A 38 -24.79 19.96 5.71
CA VAL A 38 -24.67 18.64 5.08
C VAL A 38 -25.68 18.47 3.96
N GLY A 39 -26.86 19.08 4.08
CA GLY A 39 -27.89 19.07 3.03
C GLY A 39 -27.46 19.75 1.72
N LYS A 40 -26.42 20.59 1.75
CA LYS A 40 -25.84 21.21 0.54
C LYS A 40 -24.86 20.30 -0.20
N LEU A 41 -24.45 19.19 0.42
CA LEU A 41 -23.51 18.24 -0.19
C LEU A 41 -24.26 17.24 -1.06
N SER A 42 -23.63 16.82 -2.16
CA SER A 42 -24.16 15.69 -2.93
C SER A 42 -24.01 14.38 -2.14
N PRO A 43 -24.85 13.36 -2.39
CA PRO A 43 -24.75 12.06 -1.71
C PRO A 43 -23.36 11.44 -1.80
N ARG A 44 -22.65 11.67 -2.92
CA ARG A 44 -21.27 11.23 -3.14
C ARG A 44 -20.26 11.97 -2.28
N GLN A 45 -20.42 13.29 -2.15
CA GLN A 45 -19.56 14.13 -1.29
C GLN A 45 -19.76 13.80 0.19
N PHE A 46 -21.01 13.58 0.60
CA PHE A 46 -21.34 13.14 1.95
C PHE A 46 -20.66 11.80 2.29
N ASN A 47 -20.79 10.80 1.40
CA ASN A 47 -20.14 9.50 1.58
C ASN A 47 -18.62 9.64 1.74
N ALA A 48 -17.98 10.42 0.86
CA ALA A 48 -16.54 10.62 0.88
C ALA A 48 -16.04 11.34 2.15
N LYS A 49 -16.84 12.27 2.69
CA LYS A 49 -16.48 13.05 3.88
C LYS A 49 -16.70 12.30 5.18
N TYR A 50 -17.86 11.64 5.36
CA TYR A 50 -18.23 11.08 6.66
C TYR A 50 -18.19 9.55 6.71
N PRO A 51 -19.12 8.78 6.10
CA PRO A 51 -19.14 7.32 6.23
C PRO A 51 -17.85 6.64 5.79
N LEU A 52 -17.24 7.07 4.68
CA LEU A 52 -16.02 6.46 4.16
C LEU A 52 -14.84 6.60 5.12
N GLN A 53 -14.72 7.73 5.81
CA GLN A 53 -13.65 7.95 6.78
C GLN A 53 -13.79 7.04 7.99
N VAL A 54 -15.02 6.89 8.50
CA VAL A 54 -15.32 5.97 9.60
C VAL A 54 -15.02 4.53 9.18
N LYS A 55 -15.50 4.09 8.00
CA LYS A 55 -15.23 2.73 7.48
C LYS A 55 -13.74 2.44 7.30
N ARG A 56 -12.95 3.45 6.90
CA ARG A 56 -11.48 3.35 6.79
C ARG A 56 -10.79 3.23 8.15
N GLY A 57 -11.31 3.91 9.17
CA GLY A 57 -10.80 3.81 10.54
C GLY A 57 -11.12 2.46 11.21
N MET A 58 -12.26 1.85 10.88
CA MET A 58 -12.65 0.55 11.43
C MET A 58 -11.83 -0.62 10.86
N LYS A 59 -11.42 -0.56 9.60
CA LYS A 59 -10.58 -1.62 9.03
C LYS A 59 -9.15 -1.50 9.55
N PRO A 60 -8.55 -2.59 10.06
CA PRO A 60 -7.16 -2.57 10.48
C PRO A 60 -6.30 -2.15 9.30
N ARG A 61 -5.54 -1.06 9.47
CA ARG A 61 -4.63 -0.54 8.46
C ARG A 61 -3.58 -1.62 8.22
N LYS A 62 -3.72 -2.38 7.12
CA LYS A 62 -2.65 -3.28 6.65
C LYS A 62 -1.41 -2.42 6.51
N ARG A 63 -0.45 -2.59 7.42
CA ARG A 63 0.88 -2.03 7.29
C ARG A 63 1.46 -2.66 6.03
N LYS A 64 1.38 -1.96 4.89
CA LYS A 64 2.24 -2.25 3.76
C LYS A 64 3.65 -2.17 4.35
N SER A 65 4.34 -3.31 4.46
CA SER A 65 5.74 -3.33 4.83
C SER A 65 6.43 -2.39 3.85
N GLY A 66 6.85 -1.25 4.39
CA GLY A 66 7.44 -0.19 3.61
C GLY A 66 8.83 -0.62 3.22
N THR A 67 8.95 -1.29 2.09
CA THR A 67 10.19 -1.24 1.31
C THR A 67 10.36 0.22 0.90
N ARG A 68 11.06 1.00 1.72
CA ARG A 68 11.64 2.28 1.33
C ARG A 68 12.60 1.98 0.19
N LYS A 69 12.11 1.99 -1.05
CA LYS A 69 12.94 2.12 -2.23
C LYS A 69 12.84 3.57 -2.69
N THR A 70 13.89 4.29 -2.31
CA THR A 70 14.43 5.45 -2.98
C THR A 70 14.09 5.45 -4.48
N ALA A 71 13.60 6.60 -4.93
CA ALA A 71 13.35 6.88 -6.33
C ALA A 71 14.62 6.60 -7.15
N ALA A 72 14.57 5.56 -7.98
CA ALA A 72 15.51 5.38 -9.07
C ALA A 72 14.81 4.63 -10.21
N LYS A 73 14.31 5.44 -11.15
CA LYS A 73 14.41 5.24 -12.60
C LYS A 73 13.85 3.93 -13.15
N THR A 74 12.67 4.07 -13.75
CA THR A 74 12.38 3.64 -15.12
C THR A 74 13.07 2.36 -15.59
N ARG A 75 12.33 1.26 -15.59
CA ARG A 75 12.13 0.38 -16.75
C ARG A 75 11.14 -0.70 -16.35
N SER A 76 9.99 -0.67 -17.02
CA SER A 76 9.10 -1.81 -17.15
C SER A 76 9.90 -3.04 -17.60
N ARG A 77 9.65 -4.20 -17.00
CA ARG A 77 9.66 -5.50 -17.69
C ARG A 77 9.02 -6.60 -16.84
N PRO A 78 8.43 -7.62 -17.50
CA PRO A 78 7.36 -8.44 -16.96
C PRO A 78 7.88 -9.64 -16.16
N ALA A 79 6.96 -10.20 -15.39
CA ALA A 79 7.09 -11.42 -14.61
C ALA A 79 7.68 -12.59 -15.43
N ALA A 80 8.92 -12.96 -15.09
CA ALA A 80 9.56 -14.24 -15.35
C ALA A 80 10.56 -14.48 -14.21
N GLY A 81 10.10 -14.31 -12.97
CA GLY A 81 10.88 -13.88 -11.82
C GLY A 81 11.46 -14.96 -10.92
N ASN A 82 11.71 -16.17 -11.41
CA ASN A 82 12.44 -17.16 -10.63
C ASN A 82 13.75 -17.52 -11.31
N SER A 83 13.74 -18.06 -12.53
CA SER A 83 14.99 -18.55 -13.14
C SER A 83 15.98 -17.43 -13.49
N ARG A 84 15.52 -16.29 -14.00
CA ARG A 84 16.45 -15.18 -14.34
C ARG A 84 17.02 -14.48 -13.11
N ASP A 85 16.22 -14.33 -12.06
CA ASP A 85 16.69 -13.72 -10.82
C ASP A 85 17.65 -14.66 -10.07
N ASN A 86 17.42 -15.98 -10.12
CA ASN A 86 18.36 -16.98 -9.60
C ASN A 86 19.68 -16.98 -10.38
N VAL A 87 19.63 -16.99 -11.72
CA VAL A 87 20.85 -16.89 -12.56
C VAL A 87 21.59 -15.58 -12.29
N ARG A 88 20.85 -14.47 -12.12
CA ARG A 88 21.44 -13.18 -11.78
C ARG A 88 22.13 -13.20 -10.42
N ALA A 89 21.54 -13.85 -9.42
CA ALA A 89 22.15 -13.97 -8.10
C ALA A 89 23.47 -14.76 -8.16
N VAL A 90 23.47 -15.92 -8.83
CA VAL A 90 24.67 -16.76 -9.01
C VAL A 90 25.78 -16.00 -9.73
N LEU A 91 25.46 -15.26 -10.81
CA LEU A 91 26.44 -14.46 -11.55
C LEU A 91 27.03 -13.32 -10.70
N LEU A 92 26.24 -12.72 -9.81
CA LEU A 92 26.71 -11.66 -8.92
C LEU A 92 27.61 -12.21 -7.82
N ASP A 93 27.33 -13.40 -7.30
CA ASP A 93 28.17 -14.02 -6.28
C ASP A 93 29.50 -14.49 -6.91
N LEU A 94 29.48 -15.09 -8.09
CA LEU A 94 30.69 -15.39 -8.87
C LEU A 94 31.55 -14.14 -9.12
N ALA A 95 30.92 -13.02 -9.50
CA ALA A 95 31.63 -11.77 -9.73
C ALA A 95 32.32 -11.23 -8.47
N LYS A 96 31.74 -11.46 -7.27
CA LYS A 96 32.38 -11.08 -6.00
C LYS A 96 33.55 -11.99 -5.69
N ASP A 97 33.43 -13.29 -5.93
CA ASP A 97 34.50 -14.26 -5.67
C ASP A 97 35.71 -13.98 -6.57
N VAL A 98 35.48 -13.66 -7.84
CA VAL A 98 36.53 -13.23 -8.77
C VAL A 98 37.13 -11.88 -8.37
N ALA A 99 36.32 -10.94 -7.86
CA ALA A 99 36.82 -9.64 -7.41
C ALA A 99 37.66 -9.73 -6.11
N ASN A 100 37.40 -10.73 -5.28
CA ASN A 100 38.15 -10.98 -4.04
C ASN A 100 39.40 -11.84 -4.24
N ALA A 101 39.52 -12.50 -5.40
CA ALA A 101 40.70 -13.26 -5.78
C ALA A 101 41.91 -12.33 -5.91
N GLN A 102 42.98 -12.62 -5.16
CA GLN A 102 44.14 -11.74 -5.07
C GLN A 102 45.17 -12.04 -6.17
N GLY A 103 45.20 -13.28 -6.66
CA GLY A 103 46.10 -13.74 -7.71
C GLY A 103 45.41 -14.30 -8.95
N LYS A 104 46.15 -14.36 -10.07
CA LYS A 104 45.68 -14.99 -11.32
C LYS A 104 45.34 -16.48 -11.15
N GLY A 105 46.02 -17.19 -10.24
CA GLY A 105 45.74 -18.59 -9.91
C GLY A 105 44.39 -18.74 -9.23
N ASP A 106 44.13 -17.92 -8.20
CA ASP A 106 42.87 -17.92 -7.46
C ASP A 106 41.66 -17.66 -8.38
N VAL A 107 41.80 -16.79 -9.38
CA VAL A 107 40.74 -16.54 -10.37
C VAL A 107 40.44 -17.79 -11.20
N VAL A 108 41.47 -18.54 -11.59
CA VAL A 108 41.31 -19.78 -12.37
C VAL A 108 40.65 -20.86 -11.53
N ASP A 109 41.00 -20.97 -10.25
CA ASP A 109 40.39 -21.92 -9.32
C ASP A 109 38.89 -21.64 -9.07
N VAL A 110 38.52 -20.35 -8.95
CA VAL A 110 37.12 -19.92 -8.83
C VAL A 110 36.32 -20.28 -10.09
N ILE A 111 36.89 -20.07 -11.27
CA ILE A 111 36.22 -20.39 -12.54
C ILE A 111 36.11 -21.91 -12.76
N ALA A 112 37.14 -22.67 -12.39
CA ALA A 112 37.14 -24.13 -12.51
C ALA A 112 36.10 -24.81 -11.59
N GLY A 113 35.69 -24.15 -10.51
CA GLY A 113 34.70 -24.66 -9.56
C GLY A 113 33.22 -24.47 -9.97
N ILE A 114 32.94 -23.84 -11.12
CA ILE A 114 31.57 -23.47 -11.53
C ILE A 114 30.71 -24.70 -11.93
N ASP A 115 31.32 -25.79 -12.38
CA ASP A 115 30.65 -27.00 -12.88
C ASP A 115 30.64 -28.17 -11.87
N ARG A 116 30.77 -27.87 -10.57
CA ARG A 116 30.69 -28.88 -9.49
C ARG A 116 29.27 -29.06 -8.94
#